data_AF-A0A958XKX0-F1
#
_entry.id   AF-A0A958XKX0-F1
#
_cell.length_a   1.000
_cell.length_b   1.000
_cell.length_c   1.000
_cell.angle_alpha   90.00
_cell.angle_beta   90.00
_cell.angle_gamma   90.00
#
_symmetry.space_group_name_H-M   'P 1'
#
loop_
_entity.id
_entity.type
_entity.pdbx_description
1 polymer ?
#
loop_
_entity_poly.entity_id
_entity_poly.type
_entity_poly.pdbx_seq_one_letter_code
_entity_poly.pdbx_strand_id
1 'polypeptide(L)'
;MNRYIIVQDIVTRLTDDPVFRTFFTLYLMAETDVERETLDTRFWRDASELELEKQNLLRAELSRTFLRLPILIDQLHSRVAVSVL
;
A
#
# COMPACT_ATOMS: atom_id res chain seq x y z
N MET A 1 16.70 -10.65 -8.17
CA MET A 1 16.12 -9.29 -8.22
C MET A 1 15.78 -8.88 -6.78
N ASN A 2 16.16 -7.69 -6.33
CA ASN A 2 16.01 -7.29 -4.92
C ASN A 2 14.51 -7.07 -4.60
N ARG A 3 13.96 -7.85 -3.65
CA ARG A 3 12.54 -7.80 -3.22
C ARG A 3 12.08 -6.37 -2.92
N TYR A 4 12.95 -5.58 -2.31
CA TYR A 4 12.69 -4.17 -2.00
C TYR A 4 12.38 -3.34 -3.26
N ILE A 5 13.12 -3.53 -4.35
CA ILE A 5 12.95 -2.76 -5.60
C ILE A 5 11.57 -3.06 -6.22
N ILE A 6 11.13 -4.32 -6.18
CA ILE A 6 9.83 -4.74 -6.70
C ILE A 6 8.70 -4.14 -5.87
N VAL A 7 8.79 -4.23 -4.54
CA VAL A 7 7.80 -3.65 -3.62
C VAL A 7 7.73 -2.14 -3.82
N GLN A 8 8.88 -1.47 -3.92
CA GLN A 8 8.93 -0.03 -4.12
C GLN A 8 8.27 0.40 -5.45
N ASP A 9 8.50 -0.31 -6.56
CA ASP A 9 7.87 -0.02 -7.86
C ASP A 9 6.35 -0.23 -7.81
N ILE A 10 5.86 -1.27 -7.13
CA ILE A 10 4.42 -1.50 -6.97
C ILE A 10 3.78 -0.38 -6.13
N VAL A 11 4.37 -0.06 -4.98
CA VAL A 11 3.80 0.92 -4.05
C VAL A 11 3.83 2.34 -4.62
N THR A 12 4.88 2.72 -5.35
CA THR A 12 4.95 4.03 -6.02
C THR A 12 3.88 4.21 -7.09
N ARG A 13 3.38 3.12 -7.70
CA ARG A 13 2.24 3.16 -8.66
C ARG A 13 0.88 3.20 -7.96
N LEU A 14 0.80 2.68 -6.74
CA LEU A 14 -0.43 2.66 -5.95
C LEU A 14 -0.75 4.03 -5.37
N THR A 15 0.27 4.77 -4.91
CA THR A 15 0.06 6.03 -4.20
C THR A 15 1.22 7.02 -4.34
N ASP A 16 0.84 8.29 -4.54
CA ASP A 16 1.76 9.43 -4.51
C ASP A 16 1.99 9.96 -3.09
N ASP A 17 1.19 9.51 -2.12
CA ASP A 17 1.31 9.94 -0.72
C ASP A 17 2.49 9.22 -0.03
N PRO A 18 3.42 9.97 0.59
CA PRO A 18 4.61 9.39 1.21
C PRO A 18 4.30 8.55 2.46
N VAL A 19 3.21 8.85 3.18
CA VAL A 19 2.78 8.10 4.37
C VAL A 19 2.27 6.74 3.95
N PHE A 20 1.36 6.68 2.98
CA PHE A 20 0.87 5.40 2.45
C PHE A 20 1.99 4.60 1.79
N ARG A 21 2.90 5.27 1.08
CA ARG A 21 4.06 4.61 0.49
C ARG A 21 4.90 3.90 1.54
N THR A 22 5.16 4.57 2.66
CA THR A 22 5.93 3.98 3.76
C THR A 22 5.17 2.81 4.39
N PHE A 23 3.87 2.99 4.69
CA PHE A 23 3.04 1.93 5.25
C PHE A 23 2.99 0.69 4.37
N PHE A 24 2.59 0.82 3.10
CA PHE A 24 2.48 -0.32 2.19
C PHE A 24 3.83 -1.00 1.93
N THR A 25 4.92 -0.23 1.87
CA THR A 25 6.26 -0.82 1.73
C THR A 25 6.60 -1.69 2.94
N LEU A 26 6.40 -1.18 4.16
CA LEU A 26 6.65 -1.95 5.39
C LEU A 26 5.72 -3.16 5.47
N TYR A 27 4.44 -3.00 5.14
CA TYR A 27 3.43 -4.06 5.18
C TYR A 27 3.74 -5.21 4.21
N LEU A 28 4.16 -4.89 2.98
CA LEU A 28 4.52 -5.90 1.96
C LEU A 28 5.90 -6.53 2.22
N MET A 29 6.77 -5.84 2.94
CA MET A 29 8.08 -6.36 3.36
C MET A 29 7.98 -7.25 4.60
N ALA A 30 6.97 -7.07 5.45
CA ALA A 30 6.73 -7.90 6.64
C ALA A 30 6.73 -9.40 6.29
N GLU A 31 7.49 -10.17 7.07
CA GLU A 31 7.71 -11.60 6.85
C GLU A 31 6.74 -12.46 7.65
N THR A 32 6.14 -11.89 8.71
CA THR A 32 5.19 -12.58 9.58
C THR A 32 3.86 -11.83 9.67
N ASP A 33 2.79 -12.56 9.99
CA ASP A 33 1.48 -11.96 10.22
C ASP A 33 1.45 -11.08 11.47
N VAL A 34 2.27 -11.40 12.48
CA VAL A 34 2.42 -10.58 13.70
C VAL A 34 3.03 -9.20 13.38
N GLU A 35 4.03 -9.15 12.50
CA GLU A 35 4.59 -7.88 12.03
C GLU A 35 3.56 -7.05 11.27
N ARG A 36 2.76 -7.69 10.41
CA ARG A 36 1.67 -7.02 9.67
C ARG A 36 0.63 -6.44 10.62
N GLU A 37 0.20 -7.20 11.61
CA GLU A 37 -0.79 -6.77 12.61
C GLU A 37 -0.25 -5.61 13.47
N THR A 38 1.03 -5.65 13.83
CA THR A 38 1.70 -4.57 14.57
C THR A 38 1.75 -3.28 13.74
N LEU A 39 2.09 -3.39 12.46
CA LEU A 39 2.14 -2.25 11.52
C LEU A 39 0.74 -1.67 11.30
N ASP A 40 -0.27 -2.52 11.10
CA ASP A 40 -1.66 -2.10 10.90
C ASP A 40 -2.21 -1.39 12.15
N THR A 41 -2.04 -2.00 13.32
CA THR A 41 -2.45 -1.41 14.61
C THR A 41 -1.81 -0.04 14.82
N ARG A 42 -0.49 0.07 14.58
CA ARG A 42 0.22 1.33 14.72
C ARG A 42 -0.29 2.38 13.74
N PHE A 43 -0.45 2.00 12.48
CA PHE A 43 -0.94 2.92 11.44
C PHE A 43 -2.31 3.49 11.78
N TRP A 44 -3.26 2.65 12.21
CA TRP A 44 -4.61 3.11 12.55
C TRP A 44 -4.68 3.92 13.83
N ARG A 45 -3.85 3.61 14.83
CA ARG A 45 -3.70 4.45 16.01
C ARG A 45 -3.21 5.84 15.61
N ASP A 46 -2.09 5.90 14.88
CA ASP A 46 -1.48 7.16 14.47
C ASP A 46 -2.45 7.96 13.56
N ALA A 47 -3.24 7.29 12.71
CA ALA A 47 -4.30 7.90 11.90
C ALA A 47 -5.46 8.47 12.74
N SER A 48 -5.84 7.79 13.83
CA SER A 48 -6.92 8.25 14.71
C SER A 48 -6.55 9.49 15.54
N GLU A 49 -5.25 9.73 15.72
CA GLU A 49 -4.70 10.88 16.44
C GLU A 49 -4.57 12.14 15.55
N LEU A 50 -4.76 11.99 14.23
CA LEU A 50 -4.73 13.12 13.30
C LEU A 50 -5.91 14.08 13.52
N GLU A 51 -5.72 15.35 13.17
CA GLU A 51 -6.81 16.33 13.11
C GLU A 51 -7.88 15.91 12.08
N LEU A 52 -9.13 16.30 12.32
CA LEU A 52 -10.28 15.87 11.50
C LEU A 52 -10.11 16.14 10.00
N GLU A 53 -9.52 17.28 9.64
CA GLU A 53 -9.21 17.62 8.25
C GLU A 53 -8.24 16.61 7.61
N LYS A 54 -7.18 16.25 8.33
CA LYS A 54 -6.19 15.25 7.90
C LYS A 54 -6.78 13.85 7.86
N GLN A 55 -7.67 13.50 8.79
CA GLN A 55 -8.41 12.23 8.73
C GLN A 55 -9.31 12.16 7.49
N ASN A 56 -9.98 13.26 7.13
CA ASN A 56 -10.82 13.33 5.93
C ASN A 56 -9.99 13.23 4.65
N LEU A 57 -8.83 13.88 4.60
CA LEU A 57 -7.88 13.73 3.50
C LEU A 57 -7.38 12.29 3.39
N LEU A 58 -6.98 11.68 4.52
CA LEU A 58 -6.57 10.27 4.59
C LEU A 58 -7.66 9.35 4.04
N ARG A 59 -8.92 9.55 4.45
CA ARG A 59 -10.07 8.77 3.97
C ARG A 59 -10.29 8.95 2.47
N ALA A 60 -10.17 10.17 1.95
CA ALA A 60 -10.33 10.46 0.53
C ALA A 60 -9.24 9.79 -0.30
N GLU A 61 -7.99 9.85 0.14
CA GLU A 61 -6.86 9.22 -0.54
C GLU A 61 -6.88 7.70 -0.43
N LEU A 62 -7.28 7.12 0.71
CA LEU A 62 -7.54 5.68 0.81
C LEU A 62 -8.60 5.25 -0.20
N SER A 63 -9.73 5.96 -0.25
CA SER A 63 -10.82 5.65 -1.18
C SER A 63 -10.34 5.71 -2.63
N ARG A 64 -9.56 6.73 -2.99
CA ARG A 64 -8.98 6.87 -4.34
C ARG A 64 -7.98 5.76 -4.66
N THR A 65 -7.13 5.40 -3.70
CA THR A 65 -6.12 4.34 -3.84
C THR A 65 -6.79 2.97 -4.00
N PHE A 66 -7.82 2.67 -3.19
CA PHE A 66 -8.59 1.43 -3.28
C PHE A 66 -9.45 1.33 -4.55
N LEU A 67 -9.95 2.44 -5.08
CA LEU A 67 -10.63 2.43 -6.39
C LEU A 67 -9.70 2.08 -7.55
N ARG A 68 -8.39 2.39 -7.43
CA ARG A 68 -7.37 2.06 -8.44
C ARG A 68 -6.83 0.64 -8.31
N LEU A 69 -6.95 0.03 -7.14
CA LEU A 69 -6.39 -1.29 -6.82
C LEU A 69 -6.89 -2.41 -7.74
N PRO A 70 -8.21 -2.58 -8.03
CA PRO A 70 -8.68 -3.63 -8.93
C PRO A 70 -8.07 -3.53 -10.33
N ILE A 71 -8.03 -2.33 -10.91
CA ILE A 71 -7.43 -2.09 -12.23
C ILE A 71 -5.93 -2.42 -12.21
N LEU A 72 -5.24 -2.05 -11.14
CA LEU A 72 -3.82 -2.33 -10.99
C LEU A 72 -3.54 -3.83 -10.83
N ILE A 73 -4.39 -4.54 -10.08
CA ILE A 73 -4.35 -5.99 -9.91
C ILE A 73 -4.55 -6.69 -11.26
N ASP A 74 -5.56 -6.30 -12.04
CA ASP A 74 -5.80 -6.85 -13.38
C ASP A 74 -4.61 -6.60 -14.32
N GLN A 75 -4.04 -5.39 -14.29
CA GLN A 75 -2.85 -5.06 -15.07
C GLN A 75 -1.63 -5.89 -14.65
N LEU A 76 -1.41 -6.11 -13.35
CA LEU A 76 -0.30 -6.91 -12.86
C LEU A 76 -0.49 -8.40 -13.21
N HIS A 77 -1.69 -8.95 -13.02
CA HIS A 77 -2.00 -10.31 -13.42
C HIS A 77 -1.80 -10.53 -14.92
N SER A 78 -2.23 -9.58 -15.76
CA SER A 78 -2.04 -9.70 -17.22
C SER A 78 -0.56 -9.72 -17.62
N ARG A 79 0.32 -9.02 -16.90
CA ARG A 79 1.77 -9.00 -17.18
C ARG A 79 2.49 -10.24 -16.65
N VAL A 80 2.08 -10.73 -15.48
CA VAL A 80 2.64 -11.97 -14.89
C VAL A 80 2.24 -13.17 -15.75
N ALA A 81 1.00 -13.25 -16.22
CA ALA A 81 0.52 -14.33 -17.06
C ALA A 81 1.23 -14.41 -18.41
N VAL A 82 1.65 -13.27 -18.98
CA VAL A 82 2.40 -13.22 -20.25
C VAL A 82 3.86 -13.64 -20.10
N SER A 83 4.42 -13.62 -18.89
CA SER A 83 5.84 -13.95 -18.63
C SER A 83 6.10 -15.44 -18.39
N VAL A 84 5.10 -16.32 -18.54
CA VAL A 84 5.17 -17.78 -18.31
C VAL A 84 5.13 -18.57 -19.64
N LEU A 85 5.45 -17.93 -20.76
CA LEU A 85 5.65 -18.57 -22.07
C LEU A 85 7.12 -18.46 -22.49
#